data_AF-A0A6B2CKG6-F1
#
_entry.id   AF-A0A6B2CKG6-F1
#
_cell.length_a   1.000
_cell.length_b   1.000
_cell.length_c   1.000
_cell.angle_alpha   90.00
_cell.angle_beta   90.00
_cell.angle_gamma   90.00
#
_symmetry.space_group_name_H-M   'P 1'
#
loop_
_entity.id
_entity.type
_entity.pdbx_description
1 polymer ?
#
loop_
_entity_poly.entity_id
_entity_poly.type
_entity_poly.pdbx_seq_one_letter_code
_entity_poly.pdbx_strand_id
1 'polypeptide(L)'
;YIVDVESKVLILKDFNLEIKFVGRLRWFGRQGRLEMHYDEARNAWYACIPVEVGVEEAKTGKKSKHIVKGERRVIQIKSPKGNKAASIDLGINNLASVVVSDGTWILYKGIRAKEDYFYFMKRIAEVQSLRDTLRDKLLDNAIDELNHEMRRLYGKLMRRLLHLYRNHCAYHGIEVERKPRGVVHCPMGHKLHSDLNGALNIMRRAIGKIPPVIKKPLSFIVEHNRVAPIKGR
;
A
#
# COMPACT_ATOMS: atom_id res chain seq x y z
N TYR A 1 12.42 5.84 -21.47
CA TYR A 1 11.43 4.85 -21.93
C TYR A 1 10.13 5.56 -22.31
N ILE A 2 9.37 4.98 -23.23
CA ILE A 2 8.01 5.42 -23.60
C ILE A 2 7.02 4.33 -23.20
N VAL A 3 5.87 4.74 -22.70
CA VAL A 3 4.75 3.83 -22.42
C VAL A 3 3.66 4.09 -23.44
N ASP A 4 3.43 3.11 -24.31
CA ASP A 4 2.25 3.07 -25.14
C ASP A 4 1.16 2.27 -24.43
N VAL A 5 0.15 2.99 -23.96
CA VAL A 5 -0.94 2.43 -23.16
C VAL A 5 -1.93 1.65 -24.02
N GLU A 6 -2.12 2.08 -25.28
CA GLU A 6 -3.09 1.49 -26.21
C GLU A 6 -2.58 0.14 -26.71
N SER A 7 -1.33 0.09 -27.16
CA SER A 7 -0.70 -1.16 -27.60
C SER A 7 -0.14 -2.01 -26.44
N LYS A 8 -0.13 -1.47 -25.22
CA LYS A 8 0.48 -2.06 -24.01
C LYS A 8 1.95 -2.43 -24.21
N VAL A 9 2.71 -1.51 -24.79
CA VAL A 9 4.14 -1.68 -25.06
C VAL A 9 4.95 -0.66 -24.25
N LEU A 10 6.04 -1.15 -23.66
CA LEU A 10 7.08 -0.35 -23.04
C LEU A 10 8.29 -0.30 -23.97
N ILE A 11 8.63 0.89 -24.46
CA ILE A 11 9.73 1.09 -25.41
C ILE A 11 10.96 1.62 -24.66
N LEU A 12 12.00 0.80 -24.59
CA LEU A 12 13.30 1.12 -24.01
C LEU A 12 14.26 1.56 -25.11
N LYS A 13 14.17 2.85 -25.49
CA LYS A 13 14.91 3.44 -26.62
C LYS A 13 16.41 3.16 -26.60
N ASP A 14 17.04 3.31 -25.43
CA ASP A 14 18.50 3.16 -25.28
C ASP A 14 18.97 1.72 -25.55
N PHE A 15 18.05 0.75 -25.51
CA PHE A 15 18.31 -0.67 -25.73
C PHE A 15 17.67 -1.19 -27.03
N ASN A 16 17.02 -0.31 -27.80
CA ASN A 16 16.22 -0.68 -28.96
C ASN A 16 15.27 -1.86 -28.69
N LEU A 17 14.61 -1.85 -27.53
CA LEU A 17 13.82 -2.96 -27.02
C LEU A 17 12.37 -2.56 -26.78
N GLU A 18 11.44 -3.39 -27.25
CA GLU A 18 10.00 -3.27 -26.99
C GLU A 18 9.51 -4.42 -26.13
N ILE A 19 8.83 -4.09 -25.02
CA ILE A 19 8.35 -5.07 -24.05
C ILE A 19 6.84 -4.94 -23.92
N LYS A 20 6.10 -5.99 -24.28
CA LYS A 20 4.66 -6.07 -24.04
C LYS A 20 4.38 -6.27 -22.54
N PHE A 21 3.41 -5.54 -22.00
CA PHE A 21 2.98 -5.70 -20.61
C PHE A 21 1.50 -6.07 -20.49
N VAL A 22 1.15 -6.84 -19.46
CA VAL A 22 -0.24 -7.31 -19.23
C VAL A 22 -1.02 -6.37 -18.29
N GLY A 23 -0.31 -5.59 -17.47
CA GLY A 23 -0.88 -4.71 -16.44
C GLY A 23 -1.76 -3.56 -16.94
N ARG A 24 -2.45 -2.89 -16.01
CA ARG A 24 -3.23 -1.66 -16.27
C ARG A 24 -2.59 -0.48 -15.56
N LEU A 25 -2.49 0.65 -16.26
CA LEU A 25 -1.99 1.91 -15.69
C LEU A 25 -3.13 2.61 -14.95
N ARG A 26 -2.96 2.74 -13.63
CA ARG A 26 -4.01 3.28 -12.75
C ARG A 26 -4.06 4.80 -12.72
N TRP A 27 -2.94 5.45 -12.96
CA TRP A 27 -2.75 6.87 -12.67
C TRP A 27 -2.33 7.63 -13.91
N PHE A 28 -2.96 8.78 -14.09
CA PHE A 28 -2.59 9.78 -15.07
C PHE A 28 -1.71 10.83 -14.40
N GLY A 29 -0.58 11.18 -15.02
CA GLY A 29 0.31 12.21 -14.48
C GLY A 29 1.74 12.13 -15.00
N ARG A 30 2.63 12.93 -14.41
CA ARG A 30 4.03 13.00 -14.82
C ARG A 30 4.75 11.69 -14.53
N GLN A 31 5.39 11.16 -15.57
CA GLN A 31 6.12 9.89 -15.53
C GLN A 31 7.45 10.05 -14.76
N GLY A 32 7.70 9.15 -13.81
CA GLY A 32 8.96 9.04 -13.08
C GLY A 32 9.95 8.05 -13.71
N ARG A 33 10.97 7.66 -12.94
CA ARG A 33 11.96 6.64 -13.34
C ARG A 33 11.31 5.26 -13.36
N LEU A 34 11.48 4.51 -14.45
CA LEU A 34 11.06 3.10 -14.51
C LEU A 34 11.99 2.26 -13.63
N GLU A 35 11.40 1.44 -12.80
CA GLU A 35 12.09 0.42 -12.02
C GLU A 35 11.65 -0.96 -12.51
N MET A 36 12.61 -1.79 -12.92
CA MET A 36 12.36 -3.17 -13.31
C MET A 36 13.00 -4.09 -12.28
N HIS A 37 12.25 -5.06 -11.81
CA HIS A 37 12.77 -6.11 -10.93
C HIS A 37 12.29 -7.47 -11.42
N TYR A 38 13.16 -8.46 -11.28
CA TYR A 38 12.84 -9.85 -11.55
C TYR A 38 12.40 -10.53 -10.25
N ASP A 39 11.21 -11.13 -10.28
CA ASP A 39 10.71 -11.97 -9.19
C ASP A 39 11.02 -13.43 -9.53
N GLU A 40 12.13 -13.92 -8.97
CA GLU A 40 12.57 -15.30 -9.12
C GLU A 40 11.48 -16.29 -8.73
N ALA A 41 10.68 -15.97 -7.70
CA ALA A 41 9.63 -16.86 -7.19
C ALA A 41 8.45 -17.02 -8.16
N ARG A 42 8.36 -16.14 -9.16
CA ARG A 42 7.32 -16.15 -10.19
C ARG A 42 7.86 -16.31 -11.58
N ASN A 43 9.18 -16.38 -11.73
CA ASN A 43 9.86 -16.34 -13.01
C ASN A 43 9.30 -15.21 -13.90
N ALA A 44 9.16 -14.01 -13.34
CA ALA A 44 8.47 -12.91 -13.98
C ALA A 44 9.16 -11.58 -13.72
N TRP A 45 9.22 -10.76 -14.77
CA TRP A 45 9.65 -9.37 -14.68
C TRP A 45 8.48 -8.46 -14.32
N TYR A 46 8.73 -7.54 -13.39
CA TYR A 46 7.81 -6.48 -13.01
C TYR A 46 8.42 -5.13 -13.34
N ALA A 47 7.59 -4.25 -13.89
CA ALA A 47 7.92 -2.86 -14.21
C ALA A 47 7.04 -1.93 -13.36
N CYS A 48 7.67 -1.10 -12.54
CA CYS A 48 7.04 -0.10 -11.71
C CYS A 48 7.35 1.29 -12.27
N ILE A 49 6.30 2.08 -12.47
CA ILE A 49 6.39 3.46 -12.97
C ILE A 49 5.79 4.37 -11.89
N PRO A 50 6.61 5.17 -11.19
CA PRO A 50 6.13 6.25 -10.34
C PRO A 50 5.39 7.28 -11.20
N VAL A 51 4.22 7.71 -10.74
CA VAL A 51 3.41 8.73 -11.43
C VAL A 51 3.07 9.84 -10.45
N GLU A 52 3.49 11.07 -10.76
CA GLU A 52 3.05 12.26 -10.04
C GLU A 52 1.69 12.73 -10.60
N VAL A 53 0.63 12.48 -9.83
CA VAL A 53 -0.75 12.74 -10.23
C VAL A 53 -1.10 14.22 -10.06
N GLY A 54 -1.79 14.81 -11.06
CA GLY A 54 -2.17 16.22 -11.05
C GLY A 54 -1.06 17.19 -11.48
N VAL A 55 0.11 16.67 -11.88
CA VAL A 55 1.23 17.45 -12.40
C VAL A 55 1.40 17.13 -13.88
N GLU A 56 0.97 18.06 -14.74
CA GLU A 56 1.15 17.96 -16.20
C GLU A 56 2.26 18.88 -16.71
N GLU A 57 2.64 19.88 -15.91
CA GLU A 57 3.63 20.90 -16.24
C GLU A 57 4.86 20.77 -15.33
N ALA A 58 6.03 21.05 -15.89
CA ALA A 58 7.26 21.20 -15.12
C ALA A 58 7.18 22.48 -14.27
N LYS A 59 8.02 22.58 -13.23
CA LYS A 59 8.13 23.79 -12.38
C LYS A 59 8.42 25.08 -13.17
N THR A 60 8.90 24.95 -14.41
CA THR A 60 9.20 26.03 -15.35
C THR A 60 8.03 26.41 -16.27
N GLY A 61 6.82 25.85 -16.06
CA GLY A 61 5.62 26.11 -16.87
C GLY A 61 5.57 25.38 -18.21
N LYS A 62 6.60 24.61 -18.56
CA LYS A 62 6.59 23.80 -19.79
C LYS A 62 5.82 22.50 -19.56
N LYS A 63 4.95 22.11 -20.50
CA LYS A 63 4.27 20.81 -20.48
C LYS A 63 5.31 19.67 -20.40
N SER A 64 5.07 18.71 -19.52
CA SER A 64 5.91 17.52 -19.41
C SER A 64 5.80 16.72 -20.70
N LYS A 65 6.95 16.37 -21.30
CA LYS A 65 7.00 15.49 -22.48
C LYS A 65 6.62 14.04 -22.14
N HIS A 66 6.71 13.66 -20.87
CA HIS A 66 6.47 12.29 -20.42
C HIS A 66 5.30 12.27 -19.43
N ILE A 67 4.14 11.86 -19.94
CA ILE A 67 2.90 11.71 -19.19
C ILE A 67 2.44 10.26 -19.33
N VAL A 68 2.22 9.60 -18.18
CA VAL A 68 1.51 8.32 -18.14
C VAL A 68 0.02 8.60 -18.25
N LYS A 69 -0.67 7.89 -19.14
CA LYS A 69 -2.11 8.05 -19.37
C LYS A 69 -2.93 6.92 -18.71
N GLY A 70 -2.93 6.88 -17.39
CA GLY A 70 -3.74 5.91 -16.63
C GLY A 70 -5.18 6.35 -16.35
N GLU A 71 -5.95 5.50 -15.66
CA GLU A 71 -7.39 5.70 -15.41
C GLU A 71 -7.75 6.93 -14.56
N ARG A 72 -6.89 7.33 -13.59
CA ARG A 72 -7.23 8.35 -12.58
C ARG A 72 -6.35 9.60 -12.70
N ARG A 73 -6.98 10.77 -12.91
CA ARG A 73 -6.30 12.09 -13.04
C ARG A 73 -6.13 12.87 -11.74
N VAL A 74 -6.96 12.56 -10.74
CA VAL A 74 -6.92 13.22 -9.42
C VAL A 74 -6.93 12.17 -8.32
N ILE A 75 -6.24 12.48 -7.24
CA ILE A 75 -6.19 11.63 -6.05
C ILE A 75 -7.46 11.83 -5.19
N GLN A 76 -7.97 13.06 -5.15
CA GLN A 76 -9.06 13.46 -4.28
C GLN A 76 -10.42 13.16 -4.93
N ILE A 77 -11.20 12.29 -4.29
CA ILE A 77 -12.47 11.79 -4.85
C ILE A 77 -13.66 12.71 -4.50
N LYS A 78 -13.58 13.56 -3.47
CA LYS A 78 -14.51 14.69 -3.18
C LYS A 78 -14.09 15.44 -1.91
N SER A 79 -14.46 16.71 -1.81
CA SER A 79 -14.40 17.47 -0.56
C SER A 79 -15.39 16.89 0.47
N PRO A 80 -15.01 16.78 1.75
CA PRO A 80 -15.92 16.31 2.79
C PRO A 80 -17.07 17.30 2.96
N LYS A 81 -18.31 16.80 2.93
CA LYS A 81 -19.54 17.61 3.00
C LYS A 81 -19.87 18.16 4.41
N GLY A 82 -19.06 17.91 5.44
CA GLY A 82 -19.45 18.22 6.82
C GLY A 82 -18.29 18.33 7.81
N ASN A 83 -18.63 18.71 9.04
CA ASN A 83 -17.72 19.06 10.14
C ASN A 83 -17.57 17.95 11.21
N LYS A 84 -18.05 16.74 10.93
CA LYS A 84 -18.02 15.61 11.88
C LYS A 84 -16.58 15.15 12.16
N ALA A 85 -16.32 14.78 13.41
CA ALA A 85 -15.05 14.18 13.82
C ALA A 85 -15.16 12.66 13.77
N ALA A 86 -14.06 11.97 13.47
CA ALA A 86 -13.99 10.53 13.55
C ALA A 86 -12.74 10.10 14.34
N SER A 87 -12.93 9.15 15.26
CA SER A 87 -11.86 8.39 15.89
C SER A 87 -11.66 7.09 15.13
N ILE A 88 -10.41 6.70 14.92
CA ILE A 88 -10.08 5.45 14.24
C ILE A 88 -9.03 4.71 15.06
N ASP A 89 -9.35 3.48 15.43
CA ASP A 89 -8.42 2.55 16.05
C ASP A 89 -8.09 1.42 15.07
N LEU A 90 -6.83 0.97 15.06
CA LEU A 90 -6.40 -0.15 14.24
C LEU A 90 -5.96 -1.31 15.10
N GLY A 91 -6.47 -2.49 14.76
CA GLY A 91 -6.08 -3.73 15.39
C GLY A 91 -6.01 -4.89 14.42
N ILE A 92 -5.38 -5.98 14.86
CA ILE A 92 -5.30 -7.20 14.06
C ILE A 92 -6.65 -7.95 13.99
N ASN A 93 -7.45 -7.90 15.07
CA ASN A 93 -8.80 -8.48 15.10
C ASN A 93 -9.83 -7.62 14.37
N ASN A 94 -9.69 -6.30 14.51
CA ASN A 94 -10.50 -5.28 13.84
C ASN A 94 -9.54 -4.37 13.08
N LEU A 95 -9.38 -4.63 11.77
CA LEU A 95 -8.48 -3.86 10.90
C LEU A 95 -8.66 -2.37 11.04
N ALA A 96 -9.91 -1.93 11.24
CA ALA A 96 -10.20 -0.62 11.79
C ALA A 96 -11.53 -0.64 12.58
N SER A 97 -11.58 0.13 13.66
CA SER A 97 -12.81 0.54 14.33
C SER A 97 -12.93 2.05 14.18
N VAL A 98 -13.99 2.51 13.52
CA VAL A 98 -14.21 3.93 13.22
C VAL A 98 -15.45 4.41 13.96
N VAL A 99 -15.31 5.38 14.84
CA VAL A 99 -16.42 6.03 15.56
C VAL A 99 -16.52 7.47 15.10
N VAL A 100 -17.70 7.89 14.65
CA VAL A 100 -17.98 9.26 14.21
C VAL A 100 -18.73 10.01 15.30
N SER A 101 -18.54 11.33 15.38
CA SER A 101 -19.16 12.21 16.38
C SER A 101 -20.70 12.27 16.33
N ASP A 102 -21.33 11.64 15.34
CA ASP A 102 -22.78 11.52 15.22
C ASP A 102 -23.32 10.18 15.77
N GLY A 103 -22.48 9.38 16.42
CA GLY A 103 -22.84 8.06 16.93
C GLY A 103 -22.67 6.92 15.92
N THR A 104 -22.28 7.21 14.67
CA THR A 104 -22.00 6.15 13.69
C THR A 104 -20.77 5.34 14.12
N TRP A 105 -20.92 4.03 14.20
CA TRP A 105 -19.81 3.11 14.43
C TRP A 105 -19.65 2.15 13.26
N ILE A 106 -18.44 2.08 12.70
CA ILE A 106 -18.09 1.22 11.58
C ILE A 106 -16.95 0.30 11.98
N LEU A 107 -17.17 -1.00 11.88
CA LEU A 107 -16.19 -2.03 12.21
C LEU A 107 -15.72 -2.76 10.95
N TYR A 108 -14.41 -2.76 10.73
CA TYR A 108 -13.76 -3.54 9.68
C TYR A 108 -13.12 -4.77 10.34
N LYS A 109 -13.77 -5.92 10.23
CA LYS A 109 -13.25 -7.17 10.78
C LYS A 109 -11.93 -7.55 10.12
N GLY A 110 -10.93 -7.81 10.96
CA GLY A 110 -9.58 -8.22 10.57
C GLY A 110 -9.31 -9.72 10.67
N ILE A 111 -10.28 -10.49 11.17
CA ILE A 111 -10.14 -11.94 11.41
C ILE A 111 -9.56 -12.69 10.21
N ARG A 112 -10.07 -12.45 8.99
CA ARG A 112 -9.54 -13.12 7.79
C ARG A 112 -8.08 -12.75 7.47
N ALA A 113 -7.72 -11.48 7.66
CA ALA A 113 -6.35 -11.03 7.46
C ALA A 113 -5.40 -11.62 8.52
N LYS A 114 -5.89 -11.74 9.76
CA LYS A 114 -5.20 -12.38 10.87
C LYS A 114 -4.98 -13.88 10.61
N GLU A 115 -6.02 -14.60 10.18
CA GLU A 115 -5.95 -16.01 9.80
C GLU A 115 -4.91 -16.24 8.70
N ASP A 116 -4.96 -15.42 7.64
CA ASP A 116 -3.98 -15.48 6.57
C ASP A 116 -2.55 -15.25 7.08
N TYR A 117 -2.36 -14.23 7.92
CA TYR A 117 -1.07 -13.95 8.53
C TYR A 117 -0.53 -15.16 9.31
N PHE A 118 -1.31 -15.72 10.24
CA PHE A 118 -0.88 -16.86 11.03
C PHE A 118 -0.63 -18.10 10.17
N TYR A 119 -1.50 -18.38 9.21
CA TYR A 119 -1.33 -19.52 8.31
C TYR A 119 -0.02 -19.41 7.52
N PHE A 120 0.23 -18.29 6.83
CA PHE A 120 1.44 -18.14 6.02
C PHE A 120 2.70 -18.05 6.87
N MET A 121 2.67 -17.35 8.00
CA MET A 121 3.82 -17.29 8.91
C MET A 121 4.20 -18.68 9.44
N LYS A 122 3.21 -19.50 9.81
CA LYS A 122 3.44 -20.89 10.22
C LYS A 122 4.09 -21.69 9.09
N ARG A 123 3.53 -21.63 7.87
CA ARG A 123 4.09 -22.32 6.70
C ARG A 123 5.52 -21.88 6.37
N ILE A 124 5.82 -20.59 6.48
CA ILE A 124 7.17 -20.06 6.25
C ILE A 124 8.14 -20.61 7.30
N ALA A 125 7.74 -20.60 8.58
CA ALA A 125 8.56 -21.13 9.67
C ALA A 125 8.85 -22.62 9.49
N GLU A 126 7.87 -23.41 9.05
CA GLU A 126 8.04 -24.84 8.73
C GLU A 126 9.08 -25.05 7.61
N VAL A 127 8.98 -24.30 6.51
CA VAL A 127 9.92 -24.41 5.39
C VAL A 127 11.32 -23.95 5.80
N GLN A 128 11.41 -22.86 6.57
CA GLN A 128 12.68 -22.37 7.10
C GLN A 128 13.34 -23.41 8.02
N SER A 129 12.58 -24.00 8.94
CA SER A 129 13.07 -25.04 9.84
C SER A 129 13.56 -26.27 9.09
N LEU A 130 12.83 -26.70 8.04
CA LEU A 130 13.23 -27.81 7.19
C LEU A 130 14.55 -27.53 6.48
N ARG A 131 14.68 -26.35 5.87
CA ARG A 131 15.93 -25.90 5.23
C ARG A 131 17.08 -25.89 6.21
N ASP A 132 16.89 -25.31 7.40
CA ASP A 132 17.95 -25.16 8.38
C ASP A 132 18.39 -26.51 8.97
N THR A 133 17.45 -27.45 9.16
CA THR A 133 17.73 -28.82 9.65
C THR A 133 18.51 -29.65 8.63
N LEU A 134 18.24 -29.44 7.35
CA LEU A 134 18.81 -30.23 6.26
C LEU A 134 19.92 -29.51 5.50
N ARG A 135 20.34 -28.32 5.94
CA ARG A 135 21.26 -27.44 5.22
C ARG A 135 22.56 -28.13 4.80
N ASP A 136 23.12 -28.96 5.66
CA ASP A 136 24.39 -29.67 5.40
C ASP A 136 24.20 -31.02 4.68
N LYS A 137 22.94 -31.43 4.47
CA LYS A 137 22.54 -32.70 3.85
C LYS A 137 21.91 -32.53 2.47
N LEU A 138 21.56 -31.30 2.10
CA LEU A 138 20.92 -30.97 0.84
C LEU A 138 21.96 -30.51 -0.16
N LEU A 139 21.71 -30.87 -1.42
CA LEU A 139 22.37 -30.24 -2.56
C LEU A 139 21.91 -28.78 -2.67
N ASP A 140 22.77 -27.92 -3.24
CA ASP A 140 22.50 -26.49 -3.38
C ASP A 140 21.17 -26.20 -4.07
N ASN A 141 20.82 -26.97 -5.11
CA ASN A 141 19.54 -26.83 -5.82
C ASN A 141 18.30 -27.07 -4.92
N ALA A 142 18.39 -28.00 -3.97
CA ALA A 142 17.30 -28.27 -3.03
C ALA A 142 17.18 -27.16 -1.98
N ILE A 143 18.30 -26.54 -1.57
CA ILE A 143 18.28 -25.33 -0.72
C ILE A 143 17.63 -24.17 -1.48
N ASP A 144 17.95 -24.02 -2.77
CA ASP A 144 17.35 -23.00 -3.64
C ASP A 144 15.85 -23.18 -3.81
N GLU A 145 15.35 -24.41 -3.97
CA GLU A 145 13.92 -24.71 -4.02
C GLU A 145 13.20 -24.31 -2.72
N LEU A 146 13.78 -24.61 -1.56
CA LEU A 146 13.23 -24.21 -0.26
C LEU A 146 13.22 -22.69 -0.10
N ASN A 147 14.29 -22.02 -0.50
CA ASN A 147 14.36 -20.55 -0.49
C ASN A 147 13.33 -19.94 -1.45
N HIS A 148 13.16 -20.52 -2.64
CA HIS A 148 12.14 -20.12 -3.60
C HIS A 148 10.73 -20.30 -3.02
N GLU A 149 10.45 -21.41 -2.34
CA GLU A 149 9.17 -21.65 -1.67
C GLU A 149 8.91 -20.64 -0.54
N MET A 150 9.92 -20.33 0.28
CA MET A 150 9.84 -19.26 1.28
C MET A 150 9.47 -17.92 0.62
N ARG A 151 10.19 -17.51 -0.44
CA ARG A 151 9.90 -16.26 -1.19
C ARG A 151 8.48 -16.29 -1.75
N ARG A 152 8.03 -17.42 -2.27
CA ARG A 152 6.67 -17.61 -2.81
C ARG A 152 5.60 -17.45 -1.73
N LEU A 153 5.79 -18.04 -0.55
CA LEU A 153 4.89 -17.92 0.60
C LEU A 153 4.85 -16.49 1.14
N TYR A 154 6.00 -15.86 1.33
CA TYR A 154 6.09 -14.44 1.66
C TYR A 154 5.35 -13.58 0.63
N GLY A 155 5.55 -13.84 -0.66
CA GLY A 155 4.85 -13.13 -1.73
C GLY A 155 3.34 -13.36 -1.73
N LYS A 156 2.85 -14.56 -1.36
CA LYS A 156 1.41 -14.82 -1.17
C LYS A 156 0.87 -14.02 0.01
N LEU A 157 1.53 -14.09 1.17
CA LEU A 157 1.17 -13.32 2.36
C LEU A 157 1.13 -11.82 2.04
N MET A 158 2.22 -11.28 1.47
CA MET A 158 2.31 -9.88 1.10
C MET A 158 1.22 -9.48 0.12
N ARG A 159 0.82 -10.29 -0.87
CA ARG A 159 -0.31 -9.95 -1.76
C ARG A 159 -1.65 -9.89 -1.03
N ARG A 160 -1.89 -10.82 -0.09
CA ARG A 160 -3.10 -10.80 0.74
C ARG A 160 -3.13 -9.57 1.66
N LEU A 161 -1.96 -9.19 2.20
CA LEU A 161 -1.80 -8.03 3.08
C LEU A 161 -1.65 -6.69 2.35
N LEU A 162 -1.18 -6.66 1.09
CA LEU A 162 -0.90 -5.44 0.31
C LEU A 162 -2.17 -4.60 0.12
N HIS A 163 -3.31 -5.28 0.04
CA HIS A 163 -4.62 -4.65 0.04
C HIS A 163 -4.93 -3.83 1.31
N LEU A 164 -4.36 -4.24 2.46
CA LEU A 164 -4.57 -3.65 3.79
C LEU A 164 -3.50 -2.61 4.12
N TYR A 165 -2.25 -2.86 3.73
CA TYR A 165 -1.07 -2.07 4.12
C TYR A 165 -0.42 -1.32 2.97
N ARG A 166 -1.15 -1.02 1.88
CA ARG A 166 -0.62 -0.17 0.81
C ARG A 166 0.02 1.06 1.44
N ASN A 167 1.35 1.16 1.32
CA ASN A 167 2.15 2.29 1.78
C ASN A 167 1.87 3.45 0.84
N HIS A 168 0.67 3.99 0.89
CA HIS A 168 0.30 5.17 0.14
C HIS A 168 -0.08 6.24 1.14
N CYS A 169 0.34 7.49 0.89
CA CYS A 169 -0.10 8.61 1.70
C CYS A 169 -1.63 8.63 1.65
N ALA A 170 -2.30 8.61 2.80
CA ALA A 170 -3.76 8.57 2.81
C ALA A 170 -4.37 9.75 2.05
N TYR A 171 -3.74 10.93 2.16
CA TYR A 171 -4.11 12.17 1.48
C TYR A 171 -3.80 12.16 -0.02
N HIS A 172 -2.56 11.81 -0.37
CA HIS A 172 -2.05 11.96 -1.73
C HIS A 172 -2.10 10.66 -2.56
N GLY A 173 -2.43 9.51 -1.97
CA GLY A 173 -2.51 8.24 -2.70
C GLY A 173 -1.23 7.83 -3.42
N ILE A 174 -0.11 8.52 -3.18
CA ILE A 174 1.21 8.20 -3.72
C ILE A 174 1.92 7.26 -2.79
N GLU A 175 2.79 6.42 -3.34
CA GLU A 175 3.63 5.54 -2.55
C GLU A 175 4.51 6.34 -1.58
N VAL A 176 4.66 5.81 -0.36
CA VAL A 176 5.40 6.47 0.70
C VAL A 176 6.46 5.57 1.27
N GLU A 177 7.58 6.19 1.61
CA GLU A 177 8.68 5.49 2.26
C GLU A 177 8.42 5.41 3.77
N ARG A 178 8.57 4.22 4.35
CA ARG A 178 8.50 4.02 5.79
C ARG A 178 9.89 4.26 6.39
N LYS A 179 10.00 5.26 7.26
CA LYS A 179 11.22 5.59 8.01
C LYS A 179 11.24 4.82 9.35
N PRO A 180 12.42 4.75 10.01
CA PRO A 180 12.53 4.19 11.36
C PRO A 180 11.49 4.80 12.32
N ARG A 181 11.04 4.01 13.30
CA ARG A 181 9.94 4.34 14.24
C ARG A 181 8.56 4.44 13.59
N GLY A 182 8.36 3.81 12.43
CA GLY A 182 7.04 3.66 11.83
C GLY A 182 6.45 4.96 11.28
N VAL A 183 7.28 5.98 11.01
CA VAL A 183 6.82 7.23 10.40
C VAL A 183 6.81 7.08 8.87
N VAL A 184 5.70 7.46 8.28
CA VAL A 184 5.49 7.54 6.83
C VAL A 184 5.90 8.94 6.37
N HIS A 185 6.81 9.00 5.39
CA HIS A 185 7.19 10.24 4.72
C HIS A 185 6.57 10.31 3.32
N CYS A 186 5.73 11.30 3.10
CA CYS A 186 5.16 11.60 1.81
C CYS A 186 6.08 12.57 1.04
N PRO A 187 6.41 12.29 -0.23
CA PRO A 187 7.15 13.22 -1.09
C PRO A 187 6.54 14.62 -1.20
N MET A 188 5.22 14.73 -0.95
CA MET A 188 4.48 16.00 -0.94
C MET A 188 4.39 16.65 0.46
N GLY A 189 5.27 16.28 1.39
CA GLY A 189 5.46 16.98 2.67
C GLY A 189 4.68 16.45 3.87
N HIS A 190 3.78 15.48 3.71
CA HIS A 190 3.09 14.86 4.85
C HIS A 190 3.98 13.89 5.63
N LYS A 191 3.97 14.02 6.97
CA LYS A 191 4.59 13.08 7.90
C LYS A 191 3.52 12.53 8.84
N LEU A 192 3.31 11.22 8.81
CA LEU A 192 2.24 10.55 9.57
C LEU A 192 2.78 9.29 10.24
N HIS A 193 2.19 8.87 11.37
CA HIS A 193 2.44 7.52 11.87
C HIS A 193 1.89 6.48 10.88
N SER A 194 2.57 5.35 10.70
CA SER A 194 2.17 4.31 9.74
C SER A 194 0.79 3.73 10.03
N ASP A 195 0.45 3.58 11.31
CA ASP A 195 -0.89 3.14 11.73
C ASP A 195 -1.93 4.19 11.37
N LEU A 196 -1.69 5.47 11.68
CA LEU A 196 -2.60 6.56 11.29
C LEU A 196 -2.79 6.62 9.77
N ASN A 197 -1.72 6.41 9.00
CA ASN A 197 -1.80 6.36 7.55
C ASN A 197 -2.61 5.15 7.04
N GLY A 198 -2.45 3.99 7.68
CA GLY A 198 -3.24 2.78 7.40
C GLY A 198 -4.73 3.01 7.68
N ALA A 199 -5.04 3.65 8.80
CA ALA A 199 -6.40 3.94 9.26
C ALA A 199 -7.17 4.80 8.26
N LEU A 200 -6.53 5.88 7.83
CA LEU A 200 -7.09 6.80 6.86
C LEU A 200 -7.24 6.16 5.48
N ASN A 201 -6.35 5.22 5.11
CA ASN A 201 -6.50 4.46 3.87
C ASN A 201 -7.70 3.51 3.90
N ILE A 202 -7.93 2.81 5.01
CA ILE A 202 -9.11 1.95 5.20
C ILE A 202 -10.38 2.80 5.14
N MET A 203 -10.40 3.90 5.90
CA MET A 203 -11.51 4.85 5.90
C MET A 203 -11.80 5.35 4.47
N ARG A 204 -10.80 5.84 3.75
CA ARG A 204 -10.95 6.29 2.36
C ARG A 204 -11.56 5.22 1.46
N ARG A 205 -11.14 3.96 1.60
CA ARG A 205 -11.65 2.86 0.75
C ARG A 205 -13.10 2.54 1.02
N ALA A 206 -13.53 2.67 2.26
CA ALA A 206 -14.87 2.25 2.66
C ALA A 206 -15.91 3.37 2.59
N ILE A 207 -15.54 4.60 2.97
CA ILE A 207 -16.45 5.76 2.98
C ILE A 207 -16.13 6.78 1.88
N GLY A 208 -15.07 6.58 1.09
CA GLY A 208 -14.66 7.49 0.02
C GLY A 208 -14.09 8.84 0.50
N LYS A 209 -13.86 9.00 1.81
CA LYS A 209 -13.51 10.29 2.44
C LYS A 209 -12.35 10.15 3.42
N ILE A 210 -11.64 11.25 3.60
CA ILE A 210 -10.52 11.39 4.56
C ILE A 210 -10.73 12.72 5.30
N PRO A 211 -10.51 12.79 6.62
CA PRO A 211 -10.58 14.04 7.37
C PRO A 211 -9.51 15.03 6.89
N PRO A 212 -9.87 16.30 6.62
CA PRO A 212 -8.93 17.31 6.13
C PRO A 212 -7.95 17.76 7.22
N VAL A 213 -8.32 17.61 8.50
CA VAL A 213 -7.51 17.97 9.66
C VAL A 213 -7.42 16.77 10.59
N ILE A 214 -6.20 16.38 10.95
CA ILE A 214 -5.95 15.42 12.02
C ILE A 214 -5.59 16.21 13.28
N LYS A 215 -6.48 16.22 14.27
CA LYS A 215 -6.16 16.76 15.59
C LYS A 215 -5.34 15.72 16.37
N LYS A 216 -4.72 16.13 17.48
CA LYS A 216 -3.95 15.22 18.35
C LYS A 216 -4.72 13.91 18.60
N PRO A 217 -4.04 12.74 18.58
CA PRO A 217 -4.66 11.47 18.92
C PRO A 217 -5.37 11.60 20.26
N LEU A 218 -6.65 11.25 20.29
CA LEU A 218 -7.47 11.20 21.49
C LEU A 218 -7.62 9.74 21.89
N SER A 219 -7.35 9.44 23.15
CA SER A 219 -7.48 8.09 23.70
C SER A 219 -8.89 7.95 24.29
N PHE A 220 -9.60 6.89 23.88
CA PHE A 220 -10.93 6.57 24.38
C PHE A 220 -10.98 5.12 24.86
N ILE A 221 -11.83 4.87 25.85
CA ILE A 221 -12.30 3.53 26.23
C ILE A 221 -13.51 3.24 25.34
N VAL A 222 -13.44 2.14 24.59
CA VAL A 222 -14.53 1.65 23.77
C VAL A 222 -15.12 0.43 24.46
N GLU A 223 -16.33 0.60 25.01
CA GLU A 223 -17.15 -0.47 25.56
C GLU A 223 -18.15 -0.95 24.50
N HIS A 224 -18.77 -2.11 24.73
CA HIS A 224 -19.75 -2.68 23.81
C HIS A 224 -20.89 -1.70 23.42
N ASN A 225 -21.24 -0.79 24.32
CA ASN A 225 -22.36 0.14 24.16
C ASN A 225 -21.97 1.63 24.24
N ARG A 226 -20.70 1.97 24.51
CA ARG A 226 -20.30 3.36 24.84
C ARG A 226 -18.86 3.67 24.43
N VAL A 227 -18.58 4.96 24.20
CA VAL A 227 -17.22 5.48 23.99
C VAL A 227 -16.98 6.62 24.97
N ALA A 228 -15.97 6.50 25.82
CA ALA A 228 -15.63 7.49 26.85
C ALA A 228 -14.16 7.94 26.72
N PRO A 229 -13.82 9.23 26.87
CA PRO A 229 -12.44 9.70 26.79
C PRO A 229 -11.61 9.23 28.00
N ILE A 230 -10.38 8.74 27.77
CA ILE A 230 -9.47 8.27 28.83
C ILE A 230 -8.98 9.44 29.69
N LYS A 231 -8.83 10.62 29.09
CA LYS A 231 -8.60 11.88 29.82
C LYS A 231 -9.88 12.68 29.75
N GLY A 232 -10.62 12.73 30.86
CA GLY A 232 -11.74 13.63 31.03
C GLY A 232 -11.32 15.05 30.68
N ARG A 233 -12.15 15.73 29.90
CA ARG A 233 -12.27 17.18 30.02
C ARG A 233 -13.32 17.46 31.07
#